data_AF-A0A519LQF5-F1
#
_entry.id   AF-A0A519LQF5-F1
#
_cell.length_a   1.000
_cell.length_b   1.000
_cell.length_c   1.000
_cell.angle_alpha   90.00
_cell.angle_beta   90.00
_cell.angle_gamma   90.00
#
_symmetry.space_group_name_H-M   'P 1'
#
loop_
_entity.id
_entity.type
_entity.pdbx_description
1 polymer ?
#
loop_
_entity_poly.entity_id
_entity_poly.type
_entity_poly.pdbx_seq_one_letter_code
_entity_poly.pdbx_strand_id
1 'polypeptide(L)' 'MMDLILWRHAEAEEPQEGHDDLARALTPRGEKQAARMAA' A
#
# COMPACT_ATOMS: atom_id res chain seq x y z
N MET A 1 29.42 -1.17 -0.39
CA MET A 1 28.42 -1.91 -1.19
C MET A 1 27.09 -1.71 -0.47
N MET A 2 26.08 -1.16 -1.14
CA MET A 2 24.77 -0.87 -0.53
C MET A 2 23.66 -1.29 -1.47
N ASP A 3 22.72 -2.03 -0.90
CA ASP A 3 21.49 -2.44 -1.58
C ASP A 3 20.39 -1.47 -1.19
N LEU A 4 19.73 -0.92 -2.20
CA LEU A 4 18.55 -0.07 -2.04
C LEU A 4 17.36 -0.79 -2.69
N ILE A 5 16.31 -0.97 -1.91
CA ILE A 5 15.06 -1.55 -2.40
C ILE A 5 14.04 -0.42 -2.54
N LEU A 6 13.54 -0.23 -3.76
CA LEU A 6 12.42 0.67 -4.05
C LEU A 6 11.19 -0.18 -4.32
N TRP A 7 10.10 0.11 -3.63
CA TRP A 7 8.87 -0.66 -3.76
C TRP A 7 7.65 0.24 -3.60
N ARG A 8 6.66 0.02 -4.46
CA ARG A 8 5.36 0.69 -4.48
C ARG A 8 4.46 0.18 -3.34
N HIS A 9 3.66 1.09 -2.79
CA HIS A 9 2.57 0.73 -1.88
C HIS A 9 1.64 -0.33 -2.47
N ALA A 10 1.05 -1.15 -1.59
CA ALA A 10 0.01 -2.10 -1.97
C ALA A 10 -1.29 -1.37 -2.34
N GLU A 11 -2.20 -2.07 -2.99
CA GLU A 11 -3.50 -1.53 -3.41
C GLU A 11 -4.27 -0.92 -2.23
N ALA A 12 -4.67 0.34 -2.37
CA ALA A 12 -5.47 1.08 -1.39
C ALA A 12 -6.85 1.36 -1.95
N GLU A 13 -7.80 1.64 -1.06
CA GLU A 13 -9.15 2.07 -1.44
C GLU A 13 -9.11 3.29 -2.37
N GLU A 14 -10.15 3.45 -3.18
CA GLU A 14 -10.27 4.61 -4.07
C GLU A 14 -10.41 5.91 -3.26
N PRO A 15 -9.95 7.05 -3.78
CA PRO A 15 -10.16 8.35 -3.15
C PRO A 15 -11.65 8.63 -2.98
N GLN A 16 -12.03 9.08 -1.79
CA GLN A 16 -13.39 9.51 -1.50
C GLN A 16 -13.42 11.04 -1.35
N GLU A 17 -14.41 11.68 -1.97
CA GLU A 17 -14.57 13.14 -1.90
C GLU A 17 -14.67 13.62 -0.45
N GLY A 18 -13.87 14.62 -0.09
CA GLY A 18 -13.82 15.19 1.26
C GLY A 18 -13.01 14.38 2.28
N HIS A 19 -12.42 13.24 1.89
CA HIS A 19 -11.52 12.47 2.73
C HIS A 19 -10.04 12.71 2.36
N ASP A 20 -9.16 12.62 3.36
CA ASP A 20 -7.72 12.74 3.17
C ASP A 20 -7.15 11.50 2.46
N ASP A 21 -6.35 11.70 1.41
CA ASP A 21 -5.72 10.62 0.64
C ASP A 21 -4.79 9.76 1.52
N LEU A 22 -4.14 10.37 2.51
CA LEU A 22 -3.25 9.67 3.45
C LEU A 22 -4.00 8.75 4.43
N ALA A 23 -5.31 8.95 4.59
CA ALA A 23 -6.14 8.12 5.47
C ALA A 23 -6.70 6.86 4.76
N ARG A 24 -6.37 6.62 3.49
CA ARG A 24 -6.88 5.47 2.74
C ARG A 24 -6.31 4.17 3.25
N ALA A 25 -7.21 3.27 3.64
CA ALA A 25 -6.86 1.91 4.03
C ALA A 25 -6.44 1.07 2.81
N LEU A 26 -5.72 -0.02 3.06
CA LEU A 26 -5.50 -1.06 2.05
C LEU A 26 -6.81 -1.78 1.74
N THR A 27 -7.01 -2.17 0.49
CA THR A 27 -8.08 -3.11 0.15
C THR A 27 -7.72 -4.50 0.71
N PRO A 28 -8.67 -5.44 0.84
CA PRO A 28 -8.34 -6.83 1.22
C PRO A 28 -7.34 -7.51 0.28
N ARG A 29 -7.24 -7.04 -0.97
CA ARG A 29 -6.21 -7.48 -1.92
C ARG A 29 -4.86 -6.81 -1.61
N GLY A 30 -4.85 -5.53 -1.29
CA GLY A 30 -3.67 -4.80 -0.84
C GLY A 30 -3.04 -5.41 0.40
N GLU A 31 -3.84 -5.81 1.40
CA GLU A 31 -3.34 -6.50 2.59
C GLU A 31 -2.60 -7.80 2.24
N LYS A 32 -3.15 -8.60 1.32
CA LYS A 32 -2.49 -9.82 0.81
C LYS A 32 -1.21 -9.52 0.04
N GLN A 33 -1.14 -8.40 -0.70
CA GLN A 33 0.07 -7.97 -1.38
C GLN A 33 1.18 -7.59 -0.39
N ALA A 34 0.84 -6.81 0.63
CA ALA A 34 1.77 -6.41 1.68
C ALA A 34 2.31 -7.63 2.45
N ALA A 35 1.43 -8.57 2.84
CA ALA A 35 1.82 -9.77 3.57
C ALA A 35 2.81 -10.67 2.79
N ARG A 36 2.67 -10.77 1.45
CA ARG A 36 3.56 -11.58 0.61
C ARG A 36 4.98 -11.06 0.52
N MET A 37 5.13 -9.75 0.64
CA MET A 37 6.42 -9.08 0.44
C MET A 37 7.14 -8.79 1.76
N ALA A 38 6.42 -8.86 2.89
CA ALA A 38 7.02 -8.86 4.23
C ALA A 38 7.61 -10.23 4.64
N ALA A 39 7.40 -11.27 3.83
CA ALA A 39 7.89 -12.62 4.05
C ALA A 39 9.37 -12.80 3.67
#